data_AF-Q3M9W7-F1
#
_entry.id   AF-Q3M9W7-F1
#
_cell.length_a   1.000
_cell.length_b   1.000
_cell.length_c   1.000
_cell.angle_alpha   90.00
_cell.angle_beta   90.00
_cell.angle_gamma   90.00
#
_symmetry.space_group_name_H-M   'P 1'
#
loop_
_entity.id
_entity.type
_entity.pdbx_description
1 polymer ?
#
loop_
_entity_poly.entity_id
_entity_poly.type
_entity_poly.pdbx_seq_one_letter_code
_entity_poly.pdbx_strand_id
1 'polypeptide(L)'
;MMNQITTLESCWHISPAWGAIIPPLAVQIREEVLLSPDLSGYCCGVHWEEEEWIYAIVCHNKTLYLRSGEFSPTGVLKSQIVSGQAFQLGDVVEVDFSEQPNQRIIQGVFSLKQNWLYAVEWRSPILEETTSAQSRLIWLADIDLVGVKVC
;
A
#
# COMPACT_ATOMS: atom_id res chain seq x y z
N MET A 1 -9.52 25.02 20.70
CA MET A 1 -8.62 24.33 19.76
C MET A 1 -8.37 22.96 20.36
N MET A 2 -9.26 22.00 20.09
CA MET A 2 -9.03 20.60 20.49
C MET A 2 -7.77 20.17 19.71
N ASN A 3 -6.75 19.72 20.43
CA ASN A 3 -5.42 19.44 19.91
C ASN A 3 -5.49 18.65 18.60
N GLN A 4 -5.06 19.22 17.48
CA GLN A 4 -4.93 18.50 16.20
C GLN A 4 -4.08 17.23 16.37
N ILE A 5 -3.11 17.29 17.29
CA ILE A 5 -2.30 16.16 17.75
C ILE A 5 -3.19 15.05 18.32
N THR A 6 -4.11 15.37 19.24
CA THR A 6 -5.02 14.39 19.86
C THR A 6 -5.99 13.77 18.87
N THR A 7 -6.41 14.51 17.83
CA THR A 7 -7.25 13.95 16.75
C THR A 7 -6.46 13.02 15.83
N LEU A 8 -5.22 13.37 15.47
CA LEU A 8 -4.33 12.47 14.73
C LEU A 8 -4.03 11.20 15.54
N GLU A 9 -3.79 11.34 16.84
CA GLU A 9 -3.58 10.22 17.77
C GLU A 9 -4.81 9.31 17.89
N SER A 10 -6.03 9.85 17.85
CA SER A 10 -7.25 9.04 17.91
C SER A 10 -7.65 8.42 16.57
N CYS A 11 -7.29 9.06 15.45
CA CYS A 11 -7.81 8.71 14.13
C CYS A 11 -6.75 8.23 13.13
N TRP A 12 -5.48 8.06 13.50
CA TRP A 12 -4.39 7.67 12.59
C TRP A 12 -4.76 6.46 11.70
N HIS A 13 -5.42 5.46 12.26
CA HIS A 13 -5.90 4.24 11.60
C HIS A 13 -6.78 4.49 10.36
N ILE A 14 -7.46 5.64 10.31
CA ILE A 14 -8.33 6.09 9.20
C ILE A 14 -7.96 7.50 8.74
N SER A 15 -6.83 8.04 9.19
CA SER A 15 -6.34 9.31 8.71
C SER A 15 -5.54 9.03 7.45
N PRO A 16 -5.86 9.69 6.33
CA PRO A 16 -5.09 9.49 5.11
C PRO A 16 -3.62 9.82 5.35
N ALA A 17 -2.72 8.87 5.08
CA ALA A 17 -1.28 9.09 5.22
C ALA A 17 -0.73 10.13 4.23
N TRP A 18 -1.53 10.49 3.22
CA TRP A 18 -1.23 11.45 2.16
C TRP A 18 -2.05 12.76 2.25
N GLY A 19 -2.72 13.00 3.37
CA GLY A 19 -3.62 14.15 3.51
C GLY A 19 -4.91 14.02 2.69
N ALA A 20 -5.51 15.13 2.27
CA ALA A 20 -6.86 15.11 1.68
C ALA A 20 -6.96 14.41 0.32
N ILE A 21 -5.84 14.15 -0.38
CA ILE A 21 -5.83 13.64 -1.76
C ILE A 21 -4.75 12.57 -1.90
N ILE A 22 -5.12 11.40 -2.42
CA ILE A 22 -4.19 10.31 -2.72
C ILE A 22 -3.16 10.81 -3.76
N PRO A 23 -1.84 10.73 -3.51
CA PRO A 23 -0.85 11.23 -4.43
C PRO A 23 -0.82 10.31 -5.65
N PRO A 24 -0.63 10.86 -6.85
CA PRO A 24 -0.63 10.05 -8.06
C PRO A 24 0.49 9.01 -8.03
N LEU A 25 0.19 7.82 -8.55
CA LEU A 25 1.19 6.78 -8.76
C LEU A 25 2.07 7.15 -9.96
N ALA A 26 3.38 6.92 -9.84
CA ALA A 26 4.34 7.06 -10.93
C ALA A 26 4.21 5.96 -11.98
N VAL A 27 3.69 4.80 -11.58
CA VAL A 27 3.51 3.62 -12.42
C VAL A 27 2.30 2.83 -11.93
N GLN A 28 1.50 2.28 -12.86
CA GLN A 28 0.37 1.44 -12.49
C GLN A 28 0.81 0.01 -12.16
N ILE A 29 0.02 -0.69 -11.34
CA ILE A 29 0.22 -2.12 -11.14
C ILE A 29 0.10 -2.84 -12.47
N ARG A 30 1.04 -3.75 -12.75
CA ARG A 30 1.28 -4.51 -14.00
C ARG A 30 1.92 -3.72 -15.14
N GLU A 31 2.19 -2.44 -14.96
CA GLU A 31 2.95 -1.70 -15.96
C GLU A 31 4.41 -2.16 -15.97
N GLU A 32 4.96 -2.36 -17.17
CA GLU A 32 6.37 -2.60 -17.38
C GLU A 32 7.18 -1.34 -17.07
N VAL A 33 8.33 -1.53 -16.45
CA VAL A 33 9.28 -0.45 -16.11
C VAL A 33 10.67 -0.81 -16.59
N LEU A 34 11.44 0.21 -16.94
CA LEU A 34 12.87 0.06 -17.22
C LEU A 34 13.66 0.40 -15.96
N LEU A 35 14.53 -0.52 -15.54
CA LEU A 35 15.49 -0.34 -14.45
C LEU A 35 16.84 0.13 -14.99
N SER A 36 17.17 -0.29 -16.21
CA SER A 36 18.28 0.18 -17.01
C SER A 36 17.95 -0.05 -18.50
N PRO A 37 18.78 0.43 -19.45
CA PRO A 37 18.51 0.24 -20.88
C PRO A 37 18.31 -1.21 -21.30
N ASP A 38 18.98 -2.16 -20.62
CA ASP A 38 18.95 -3.58 -20.94
C ASP A 38 18.14 -4.41 -19.93
N LEU A 39 17.49 -3.77 -18.96
CA LEU A 39 16.82 -4.43 -17.86
C LEU A 39 15.42 -3.86 -17.64
N SER A 40 14.40 -4.67 -17.95
CA SER A 40 13.01 -4.36 -17.64
C SER A 40 12.47 -5.24 -16.50
N GLY A 41 11.47 -4.70 -15.83
CA GLY A 41 10.67 -5.39 -14.83
C GLY A 41 9.21 -4.99 -14.99
N TYR A 42 8.37 -5.36 -14.03
CA TYR A 42 7.01 -4.84 -14.00
C TYR A 42 6.60 -4.55 -12.56
N CYS A 43 5.81 -3.50 -12.39
CA CYS A 43 5.24 -3.16 -11.11
C CYS A 43 4.24 -4.24 -10.69
N CYS A 44 4.45 -4.85 -9.53
CA CYS A 44 3.52 -5.80 -8.94
C CYS A 44 2.84 -5.25 -7.70
N GLY A 45 3.30 -4.13 -7.14
CA GLY A 45 2.69 -3.54 -5.97
C GLY A 45 3.19 -2.14 -5.68
N VAL A 46 2.46 -1.44 -4.84
CA VAL A 46 2.85 -0.14 -4.30
C VAL A 46 2.33 -0.01 -2.87
N HIS A 47 3.08 0.65 -2.00
CA HIS A 47 2.61 1.02 -0.67
C HIS A 47 3.19 2.36 -0.23
N TRP A 48 2.49 3.01 0.68
CA TRP A 48 2.92 4.26 1.29
C TRP A 48 3.82 3.98 2.48
N GLU A 49 5.01 4.58 2.49
CA GLU A 49 5.98 4.51 3.59
C GLU A 49 6.76 5.82 3.62
N GLU A 50 7.03 6.38 4.81
CA GLU A 50 7.86 7.58 4.99
C GLU A 50 7.48 8.78 4.08
N GLU A 51 6.18 9.04 3.91
CA GLU A 51 5.63 10.13 3.07
C GLU A 51 5.86 9.97 1.56
N GLU A 52 6.16 8.75 1.08
CA GLU A 52 6.36 8.46 -0.33
C GLU A 52 5.79 7.10 -0.77
N TRP A 53 5.66 6.93 -2.09
CA TRP A 53 5.28 5.65 -2.69
C TRP A 53 6.51 4.76 -2.89
N ILE A 54 6.45 3.56 -2.32
CA ILE A 54 7.42 2.49 -2.54
C ILE A 54 6.81 1.44 -3.48
N TYR A 55 7.46 1.25 -4.62
CA TYR A 55 7.03 0.36 -5.70
C TYR A 55 7.74 -0.98 -5.62
N ALA A 56 6.97 -2.05 -5.65
CA ALA A 56 7.48 -3.40 -5.77
C ALA A 56 7.58 -3.77 -7.26
N ILE A 57 8.81 -3.96 -7.74
CA ILE A 57 9.11 -4.29 -9.13
C ILE A 57 9.64 -5.72 -9.22
N VAL A 58 8.97 -6.57 -9.99
CA VAL A 58 9.47 -7.92 -10.29
C VAL A 58 10.41 -7.86 -11.49
N CYS A 59 11.64 -8.31 -11.29
CA CYS A 59 12.66 -8.46 -12.31
C CYS A 59 13.44 -9.76 -12.05
N HIS A 60 13.60 -10.62 -13.07
CA HIS A 60 14.32 -11.90 -12.96
C HIS A 60 13.98 -12.74 -11.72
N ASN A 61 12.69 -12.91 -11.41
CA ASN A 61 12.19 -13.64 -10.24
C ASN A 61 12.60 -13.05 -8.87
N LYS A 62 13.08 -11.81 -8.83
CA LYS A 62 13.31 -11.04 -7.61
C LYS A 62 12.34 -9.88 -7.56
N THR A 63 11.95 -9.50 -6.36
CA THR A 63 11.17 -8.29 -6.10
C THR A 63 12.13 -7.22 -5.57
N LEU A 64 12.19 -6.09 -6.25
CA LEU A 64 12.93 -4.90 -5.85
C LEU A 64 11.93 -3.88 -5.29
N TYR A 65 12.29 -3.18 -4.23
CA TYR A 65 11.49 -2.10 -3.67
C TYR A 65 12.18 -0.79 -4.02
N LEU A 66 11.51 0.04 -4.83
CA LEU A 66 12.09 1.20 -5.47
C LEU A 66 11.17 2.42 -5.30
N ARG A 67 11.76 3.59 -5.21
CA ARG A 67 11.10 4.90 -5.19
C ARG A 67 10.86 5.41 -6.59
N SER A 68 10.00 6.43 -6.68
CA SER A 68 9.84 7.21 -7.90
C SER A 68 11.17 7.83 -8.32
N GLY A 69 11.61 7.58 -9.56
CA GLY A 69 12.89 8.06 -10.11
C GLY A 69 13.99 6.99 -10.18
N GLU A 70 13.83 5.86 -9.50
CA GLU A 70 14.75 4.71 -9.59
C GLU A 70 14.42 3.76 -10.75
N PHE A 71 13.34 4.05 -11.49
CA PHE A 71 12.90 3.33 -12.68
C PHE A 71 12.22 4.31 -13.65
N SER A 72 12.00 3.87 -14.88
CA SER A 72 11.22 4.62 -15.88
C SER A 72 9.95 3.85 -16.28
N PRO A 73 8.76 4.46 -16.16
CA PRO A 73 7.51 3.86 -16.65
C PRO A 73 7.54 3.74 -18.17
N THR A 74 6.89 2.70 -18.70
CA THR A 74 6.82 2.47 -20.16
C THR A 74 5.41 2.68 -20.72
N GLY A 75 4.39 2.76 -19.86
CA GLY A 75 2.98 2.75 -20.25
C GLY A 75 2.46 1.40 -20.75
N VAL A 76 3.30 0.35 -20.78
CA VAL A 76 2.93 -0.97 -21.29
C VAL A 76 2.39 -1.84 -20.15
N LEU A 77 1.07 -2.04 -20.12
CA LEU A 77 0.45 -2.94 -19.14
C LEU A 77 0.60 -4.40 -19.57
N LYS A 78 1.17 -5.24 -18.70
CA LYS A 78 1.20 -6.68 -18.92
C LYS A 78 -0.20 -7.26 -18.87
N SER A 79 -0.59 -7.99 -19.91
CA SER A 79 -1.80 -8.80 -19.95
C SER A 79 -1.61 -10.06 -19.09
N GLN A 80 -2.00 -9.99 -17.82
CA GLN A 80 -2.09 -11.14 -16.94
C GLN A 80 -3.52 -11.23 -16.42
N ILE A 81 -4.08 -12.45 -16.45
CA ILE A 81 -5.38 -12.72 -15.88
C ILE A 81 -5.19 -12.73 -14.35
N VAL A 82 -5.54 -11.60 -13.73
CA VAL A 82 -5.68 -11.44 -12.29
C VAL A 82 -7.14 -11.10 -12.06
N SER A 83 -7.74 -11.64 -11.02
CA SER A 83 -9.09 -11.27 -10.58
C SER A 83 -9.18 -9.75 -10.40
N GLY A 84 -10.38 -9.19 -10.55
CA GLY A 84 -10.59 -7.77 -10.23
C GLY A 84 -10.17 -7.48 -8.80
N GLN A 85 -9.59 -6.32 -8.57
CA GLN A 85 -9.18 -5.89 -7.25
C GLN A 85 -10.43 -5.60 -6.39
N ALA A 86 -10.53 -6.22 -5.22
CA ALA A 86 -11.69 -6.06 -4.32
C ALA A 86 -11.75 -4.67 -3.65
N PHE A 87 -10.58 -4.09 -3.36
CA PHE A 87 -10.44 -2.79 -2.70
C PHE A 87 -9.40 -1.91 -3.40
N GLN A 88 -9.42 -0.61 -3.19
CA GLN A 88 -8.50 0.37 -3.76
C GLN A 88 -7.65 1.07 -2.69
N LEU A 89 -6.59 1.75 -3.11
CA LEU A 89 -5.86 2.65 -2.21
C LEU A 89 -6.81 3.70 -1.64
N GLY A 90 -6.77 3.91 -0.33
CA GLY A 90 -7.63 4.85 0.37
C GLY A 90 -9.00 4.31 0.80
N ASP A 91 -9.39 3.10 0.39
CA ASP A 91 -10.60 2.47 0.92
C ASP A 91 -10.46 2.23 2.42
N VAL A 92 -11.56 2.43 3.15
CA VAL A 92 -11.67 2.07 4.56
C VAL A 92 -12.24 0.65 4.67
N VAL A 93 -11.52 -0.20 5.38
CA VAL A 93 -11.86 -1.61 5.61
C VAL A 93 -11.89 -1.92 7.10
N GLU A 94 -12.69 -2.88 7.50
CA GLU A 94 -12.61 -3.50 8.83
C GLU A 94 -11.69 -4.72 8.79
N VAL A 95 -10.85 -4.81 9.82
CA VAL A 95 -9.91 -5.90 10.08
C VAL A 95 -10.11 -6.42 11.49
N ASP A 96 -10.20 -7.73 11.64
CA ASP A 96 -10.34 -8.38 12.94
C ASP A 96 -8.96 -8.53 13.62
N PHE A 97 -8.46 -7.42 14.16
CA PHE A 97 -7.32 -7.43 15.06
C PHE A 97 -7.79 -7.39 16.52
N SER A 98 -6.98 -7.96 17.42
CA SER A 98 -7.20 -7.79 18.86
C SER A 98 -7.02 -6.33 19.31
N GLU A 99 -6.27 -5.52 18.54
CA GLU A 99 -6.05 -4.10 18.80
C GLU A 99 -7.17 -3.25 18.16
N GLN A 100 -7.88 -2.48 19.00
CA GLN A 100 -8.88 -1.51 18.55
C GLN A 100 -8.21 -0.16 18.20
N PRO A 101 -8.82 0.63 17.29
CA PRO A 101 -10.05 0.36 16.52
C PRO A 101 -9.84 -0.75 15.49
N ASN A 102 -10.89 -1.25 14.84
CA ASN A 102 -10.81 -2.29 13.80
C ASN A 102 -10.87 -1.74 12.36
N GLN A 103 -11.23 -0.47 12.16
CA GLN A 103 -11.24 0.16 10.84
C GLN A 103 -9.85 0.60 10.42
N ARG A 104 -9.48 0.42 9.15
CA ARG A 104 -8.17 0.79 8.59
C ARG A 104 -8.30 1.35 7.19
N ILE A 105 -7.42 2.26 6.82
CA ILE A 105 -7.22 2.66 5.43
C ILE A 105 -6.26 1.69 4.73
N ILE A 106 -6.58 1.33 3.49
CA ILE A 106 -5.65 0.64 2.60
C ILE A 106 -4.57 1.61 2.12
N GLN A 107 -3.35 1.38 2.56
CA GLN A 107 -2.17 2.19 2.25
C GLN A 107 -1.25 1.53 1.21
N GLY A 108 -1.57 0.32 0.78
CA GLY A 108 -0.80 -0.37 -0.24
C GLY A 108 -1.60 -1.50 -0.89
N VAL A 109 -1.16 -1.84 -2.10
CA VAL A 109 -1.78 -2.84 -2.96
C VAL A 109 -0.66 -3.65 -3.58
N PHE A 110 -0.81 -4.97 -3.60
CA PHE A 110 0.17 -5.87 -4.19
C PHE A 110 -0.54 -7.02 -4.91
N SER A 111 -0.08 -7.34 -6.12
CA SER A 111 -0.53 -8.47 -6.93
C SER A 111 0.53 -9.58 -6.89
N LEU A 112 0.23 -10.67 -6.17
CA LEU A 112 1.10 -11.83 -6.05
C LEU A 112 0.38 -13.09 -6.53
N LYS A 113 0.93 -13.79 -7.54
CA LYS A 113 0.39 -15.06 -8.05
C LYS A 113 -1.13 -15.05 -8.27
N GLN A 114 -1.63 -14.00 -8.91
CA GLN A 114 -3.06 -13.80 -9.23
C GLN A 114 -3.97 -13.43 -8.04
N ASN A 115 -3.41 -13.26 -6.85
CA ASN A 115 -4.11 -12.75 -5.68
C ASN A 115 -3.74 -11.30 -5.41
N TRP A 116 -4.67 -10.56 -4.83
CA TRP A 116 -4.43 -9.23 -4.31
C TRP A 116 -4.15 -9.29 -2.81
N LEU A 117 -3.15 -8.54 -2.39
CA LEU A 117 -2.86 -8.25 -1.00
C LEU A 117 -2.98 -6.76 -0.79
N TYR A 118 -3.42 -6.39 0.39
CA TYR A 118 -3.67 -5.01 0.78
C TYR A 118 -2.87 -4.71 2.03
N ALA A 119 -2.10 -3.62 1.99
CA ALA A 119 -1.38 -3.15 3.14
C ALA A 119 -2.29 -2.25 3.97
N VAL A 120 -2.43 -2.59 5.24
CA VAL A 120 -3.07 -1.73 6.24
C VAL A 120 -2.11 -1.52 7.40
N GLU A 121 -2.28 -0.41 8.09
CA GLU A 121 -1.50 -0.09 9.26
C GLU A 121 -1.97 -0.95 10.45
N TRP A 122 -1.09 -1.75 11.04
CA TRP A 122 -1.50 -2.68 12.10
C TRP A 122 -1.28 -2.14 13.52
N ARG A 123 -0.44 -1.11 13.66
CA ARG A 123 -0.08 -0.50 14.95
C ARG A 123 0.04 1.01 14.88
N SER A 124 -0.26 1.66 16.00
CA SER A 124 -0.27 3.12 16.09
C SER A 124 1.11 3.75 15.89
N PRO A 125 1.21 4.88 15.15
CA PRO A 125 2.44 5.62 14.96
C PRO A 125 3.09 6.04 16.29
N ILE A 126 2.31 6.23 17.35
CA ILE A 126 2.79 6.71 18.66
C ILE A 126 3.47 5.62 19.50
N LEU A 127 3.25 4.34 19.19
CA LEU A 127 3.92 3.26 19.92
C LEU A 127 5.39 3.23 19.50
N GLU A 128 6.28 3.19 20.50
CA GLU A 128 7.71 3.05 20.26
C GLU A 128 7.96 1.78 19.44
N GLU A 129 8.75 1.94 18.37
CA GLU A 129 9.25 0.82 17.59
C GLU A 129 10.07 -0.07 18.51
N THR A 130 9.46 -1.18 18.93
CA THR A 130 10.08 -2.14 19.82
C THR A 130 11.06 -2.95 18.99
N THR A 131 12.27 -2.40 18.81
CA THR A 131 13.52 -3.09 18.47
C THR A 131 13.36 -4.33 17.56
N SER A 132 12.84 -4.14 16.35
CA SER A 132 13.06 -5.01 15.19
C SER A 132 12.44 -4.35 13.98
N ALA A 133 13.05 -4.52 12.80
CA ALA A 133 12.67 -3.94 11.50
C ALA A 133 11.30 -4.44 10.97
N GLN A 134 10.26 -4.39 11.78
CA GLN A 134 8.90 -4.74 11.40
C GLN A 134 8.21 -3.50 10.87
N SER A 135 7.92 -3.52 9.57
CA SER A 135 7.04 -2.53 8.94
C SER A 135 5.76 -2.39 9.76
N ARG A 136 5.30 -1.14 9.94
CA ARG A 136 4.01 -0.81 10.57
C ARG A 136 2.81 -1.21 9.71
N LEU A 137 3.08 -1.73 8.51
CA LEU A 137 2.10 -2.31 7.61
C LEU A 137 2.04 -3.82 7.76
N ILE A 138 0.83 -4.36 7.68
CA ILE A 138 0.57 -5.78 7.50
C ILE A 138 -0.12 -5.98 6.16
N TRP A 139 0.26 -7.05 5.45
CA TRP A 139 -0.35 -7.43 4.19
C TRP A 139 -1.42 -8.48 4.43
N LEU A 140 -2.65 -8.19 4.02
CA LEU A 140 -3.82 -9.05 4.19
C LEU A 140 -4.42 -9.43 2.83
N ALA A 141 -5.03 -10.61 2.76
CA ALA A 141 -5.81 -11.01 1.59
C ALA A 141 -7.20 -10.35 1.62
N ASP A 142 -7.87 -10.34 0.47
CA ASP A 142 -9.25 -9.84 0.35
C ASP A 142 -10.23 -10.50 1.31
N ILE A 143 -10.09 -11.82 1.54
CA ILE A 143 -10.95 -12.60 2.44
C ILE A 143 -10.86 -12.16 3.91
N ASP A 144 -9.77 -11.49 4.29
CA ASP A 144 -9.53 -11.03 5.66
C ASP A 144 -10.06 -9.60 5.89
N LEU A 145 -10.67 -8.97 4.86
CA LEU A 145 -11.10 -7.57 4.87
C LEU A 145 -12.60 -7.44 4.62
N VAL A 146 -13.24 -6.51 5.32
CA VAL A 146 -14.64 -6.13 5.08
C VAL A 146 -14.73 -4.67 4.68
N GLY A 147 -15.32 -4.38 3.51
CA GLY A 147 -15.46 -2.99 3.04
C GLY A 147 -16.46 -2.19 3.86
N VAL A 148 -16.06 -0.98 4.28
CA VAL A 148 -16.94 -0.04 4.99
C VAL A 148 -17.50 0.96 3.99
N LYS A 149 -18.82 1.03 3.86
CA LYS A 149 -19.45 2.13 3.11
C LYS A 149 -19.42 3.39 3.96
N VAL A 150 -18.63 4.38 3.55
CA VAL A 150 -18.72 5.72 4.12
C VAL A 150 -19.96 6.39 3.51
N CYS A 151 -20.96 6.68 4.35
CA CYS A 151 -22.21 7.34 3.97
C CYS A 151 -22.02 8.84 3.74
#